data_AF-A0A8T3XUX8-F1
#
_entry.id   AF-A0A8T3XUX8-F1
#
_cell.length_a   1.000
_cell.length_b   1.000
_cell.length_c   1.000
_cell.angle_alpha   90.00
_cell.angle_beta   90.00
_cell.angle_gamma   90.00
#
_symmetry.space_group_name_H-M   'P 1'
#
loop_
_entity.id
_entity.type
_entity.pdbx_description
1 polymer ?
#
loop_
_entity_poly.entity_id
_entity_poly.type
_entity_poly.pdbx_seq_one_letter_code
_entity_poly.pdbx_strand_id
1 'polypeptide(L)'
;TTYTVIIEYAGFFSTLFLLFYLDNRKNKTTFRADLIKFFSSVGISEVIYVIVRWGLGFYLLTLNYDPSLATLVSQLVGWAIFMVAVNIVAKMLRLYKN
;
A
#
# COMPACT_ATOMS: atom_id res chain seq x y z
N THR A 1 8.70 15.90 9.63
CA THR A 1 8.62 14.56 9.02
C THR A 1 7.52 13.70 9.62
N THR A 2 7.44 13.52 10.94
CA THR A 2 6.40 12.68 11.58
C THR A 2 4.97 13.12 11.29
N TYR A 3 4.67 14.42 11.36
CA TYR A 3 3.33 14.95 11.04
C TYR A 3 2.90 14.67 9.59
N THR A 4 3.81 14.88 8.64
CA THR A 4 3.56 14.63 7.21
C THR A 4 3.22 13.16 6.97
N VAL A 5 3.99 12.25 7.58
CA VAL A 5 3.75 10.81 7.47
C VAL A 5 2.39 10.41 8.06
N ILE A 6 2.00 10.97 9.21
CA ILE A 6 0.69 10.71 9.81
C ILE A 6 -0.45 11.18 8.89
N ILE A 7 -0.32 12.38 8.29
CA ILE A 7 -1.34 12.93 7.38
C ILE A 7 -1.46 12.07 6.12
N GLU A 8 -0.34 11.63 5.55
CA GLU A 8 -0.32 10.73 4.39
C GLU A 8 -1.03 9.41 4.70
N TYR A 9 -0.68 8.75 5.81
CA TYR A 9 -1.36 7.52 6.23
C TYR A 9 -2.84 7.73 6.53
N ALA A 10 -3.20 8.82 7.22
CA ALA A 10 -4.60 9.13 7.54
C ALA A 10 -5.46 9.34 6.28
N GLY A 11 -4.94 10.08 5.28
CA GLY A 11 -5.60 10.29 4.00
C GLY A 11 -5.75 9.00 3.20
N PHE A 12 -4.69 8.18 3.17
CA PHE A 12 -4.69 6.88 2.52
C PHE A 12 -5.71 5.92 3.13
N PHE A 13 -5.66 5.70 4.45
CA PHE A 13 -6.60 4.81 5.15
C PHE A 13 -8.05 5.29 5.03
N SER A 14 -8.29 6.61 5.06
CA SER A 14 -9.63 7.17 4.90
C SER A 14 -10.21 6.88 3.52
N THR A 15 -9.41 7.03 2.45
CA THR A 15 -9.84 6.79 1.08
C THR A 15 -10.17 5.31 0.85
N LEU A 16 -9.32 4.42 1.36
CA LEU A 16 -9.54 2.98 1.28
C LEU A 16 -10.76 2.52 2.08
N PHE A 17 -10.96 3.08 3.28
CA PHE A 17 -12.13 2.79 4.09
C PHE A 17 -13.43 3.20 3.39
N LEU A 18 -13.43 4.36 2.73
CA LEU A 18 -14.57 4.85 1.95
C LEU A 18 -14.89 3.92 0.76
N LEU A 19 -13.89 3.57 -0.04
CA LEU A 19 -14.04 2.67 -1.18
C LEU A 19 -14.57 1.29 -0.74
N PHE A 20 -14.03 0.75 0.34
CA PHE A 20 -14.47 -0.53 0.89
C PHE A 20 -15.91 -0.46 1.43
N TYR A 21 -16.26 0.63 2.12
CA TYR A 21 -17.62 0.86 2.62
C TYR A 21 -18.63 0.92 1.46
N LEU A 22 -18.28 1.57 0.35
CA LEU A 22 -19.13 1.65 -0.84
C LEU A 22 -19.32 0.28 -1.51
N ASP A 23 -18.26 -0.50 -1.64
CA ASP A 23 -18.30 -1.82 -2.29
C ASP A 23 -19.13 -2.83 -1.47
N ASN A 24 -18.96 -2.84 -0.15
CA ASN A 24 -19.65 -3.78 0.73
C ASN A 24 -21.05 -3.38 1.19
N ARG A 25 -21.53 -2.16 0.89
CA ARG A 25 -22.90 -1.73 1.23
C ARG A 25 -23.98 -2.66 0.66
N LYS A 26 -23.66 -3.43 -0.39
CA LYS A 26 -24.59 -4.34 -1.08
C LYS A 26 -24.66 -5.75 -0.48
N ASN A 27 -23.64 -6.23 0.26
CA ASN A 27 -23.58 -7.58 0.82
C ASN A 27 -23.35 -7.55 2.35
N LYS A 28 -24.41 -7.72 3.13
CA LYS A 28 -24.38 -7.54 4.61
C LYS A 28 -23.70 -8.66 5.40
N THR A 29 -23.41 -9.83 4.81
CA THR A 29 -23.13 -11.06 5.57
C THR A 29 -21.64 -11.40 5.76
N THR A 30 -20.71 -10.84 4.98
CA THR A 30 -19.26 -11.14 5.08
C THR A 30 -18.36 -9.94 5.41
N PHE A 31 -18.96 -8.78 5.73
CA PHE A 31 -18.27 -7.49 5.90
C PHE A 31 -17.01 -7.53 6.78
N ARG A 32 -17.07 -8.20 7.94
CA ARG A 32 -15.94 -8.23 8.88
C ARG A 32 -14.76 -9.07 8.39
N ALA A 33 -15.04 -10.21 7.76
CA ALA A 33 -13.99 -11.10 7.27
C ALA A 33 -13.27 -10.50 6.06
N ASP A 34 -14.03 -9.85 5.16
CA ASP A 34 -13.47 -9.20 3.98
C ASP A 34 -12.66 -7.94 4.34
N LEU A 35 -13.07 -7.20 5.39
CA LEU A 35 -12.28 -6.10 5.95
C LEU A 35 -10.93 -6.59 6.47
N ILE A 36 -10.93 -7.66 7.27
CA ILE A 36 -9.69 -8.20 7.86
C ILE A 36 -8.73 -8.65 6.75
N LYS A 37 -9.24 -9.34 5.72
CA LYS A 37 -8.45 -9.73 4.56
C LYS A 37 -7.91 -8.53 3.78
N PHE A 38 -8.70 -7.48 3.62
CA PHE A 38 -8.28 -6.25 2.97
C PHE A 38 -7.14 -5.57 3.73
N PHE A 39 -7.31 -5.32 5.02
CA PHE A 39 -6.26 -4.74 5.87
C PHE A 39 -5.00 -5.62 5.93
N SER A 40 -5.17 -6.95 5.90
CA SER A 40 -4.05 -7.89 5.84
C SER A 40 -3.29 -7.77 4.51
N SER A 41 -4.00 -7.63 3.39
CA SER A 41 -3.40 -7.44 2.07
C SER A 41 -2.61 -6.13 1.99
N VAL A 42 -3.21 -5.05 2.47
CA VAL A 42 -2.59 -3.72 2.52
C VAL A 42 -1.35 -3.74 3.42
N GLY A 43 -1.43 -4.37 4.60
CA GLY A 43 -0.31 -4.47 5.53
C GLY A 43 0.88 -5.23 4.95
N ILE A 44 0.66 -6.37 4.30
CA ILE A 44 1.73 -7.15 3.64
C ILE A 44 2.36 -6.34 2.50
N SER A 45 1.54 -5.63 1.73
CA SER A 45 2.00 -4.81 0.61
C SER A 45 2.80 -3.59 1.08
N GLU A 46 2.45 -3.03 2.24
CA GLU A 46 3.20 -1.94 2.86
C GLU A 46 4.62 -2.38 3.24
N VAL A 47 4.77 -3.59 3.80
CA VAL A 47 6.09 -4.14 4.12
C VAL A 47 6.94 -4.29 2.85
N ILE A 48 6.35 -4.79 1.77
CA ILE A 48 7.02 -4.88 0.45
C ILE A 48 7.42 -3.49 -0.03
N TYR A 49 6.53 -2.52 0.04
CA TYR A 49 6.79 -1.13 -0.33
C TYR A 49 7.97 -0.54 0.45
N VAL A 50 8.01 -0.69 1.77
CA VAL A 50 9.08 -0.14 2.62
C VAL A 50 10.43 -0.73 2.22
N ILE A 51 10.51 -2.06 2.02
CA ILE A 51 11.74 -2.75 1.60
C ILE A 51 12.21 -2.23 0.23
N VAL A 52 11.31 -2.15 -0.74
CA VAL A 52 11.62 -1.68 -2.09
C VAL A 52 12.04 -0.22 -2.09
N ARG A 53 11.31 0.65 -1.39
CA ARG A 53 11.60 2.09 -1.32
C ARG A 53 12.95 2.34 -0.66
N TRP A 54 13.26 1.65 0.44
CA TRP A 54 14.57 1.73 1.06
C TRP A 54 15.66 1.19 0.11
N GLY A 55 15.48 -0.02 -0.43
CA GLY A 55 16.45 -0.64 -1.33
C GLY A 55 16.78 0.23 -2.55
N LEU A 56 15.77 0.74 -3.24
CA LEU A 56 15.94 1.66 -4.36
C LEU A 56 16.56 2.99 -3.94
N GLY A 57 16.16 3.52 -2.78
CA GLY A 57 16.71 4.76 -2.25
C GLY A 57 18.21 4.66 -2.01
N PHE A 58 18.66 3.59 -1.35
CA PHE A 58 20.09 3.33 -1.15
C PHE A 58 20.82 3.09 -2.47
N TYR A 59 20.22 2.34 -3.39
CA TYR A 59 20.83 2.06 -4.69
C TYR A 59 21.03 3.31 -5.55
N LEU A 60 20.07 4.24 -5.55
CA LEU A 60 20.20 5.49 -6.30
C LEU A 60 21.23 6.43 -5.65
N LEU A 61 21.31 6.45 -4.32
CA LEU A 61 22.33 7.23 -3.60
C LEU A 61 23.75 6.71 -3.86
N THR A 62 23.96 5.39 -3.93
CA THR A 62 25.28 4.83 -4.27
C THR A 62 25.69 5.11 -5.71
N LEU A 63 24.74 5.36 -6.61
CA LEU A 63 24.99 5.83 -7.97
C LEU A 63 25.27 7.35 -8.07
N ASN A 64 25.42 8.04 -6.93
CA ASN A 64 25.61 9.50 -6.84
C ASN A 64 24.47 10.34 -7.44
N TYR A 65 23.23 9.83 -7.45
CA TYR A 65 22.08 10.67 -7.75
C TYR A 65 21.83 11.68 -6.62
N ASP A 66 21.29 12.85 -6.98
CA ASP A 66 20.85 13.84 -6.00
C ASP A 66 19.86 13.20 -5.01
N PRO A 67 20.01 13.42 -3.69
CA PRO A 67 19.14 12.82 -2.68
C PRO A 67 17.65 13.11 -2.88
N SER A 68 17.30 14.28 -3.44
CA SER A 68 15.92 14.67 -3.73
C SER A 68 15.35 13.83 -4.87
N LEU A 69 16.13 13.66 -5.95
CA LEU A 69 15.74 12.82 -7.08
C LEU A 69 15.68 11.34 -6.70
N ALA A 70 16.66 10.85 -5.94
CA ALA A 70 16.69 9.48 -5.44
C ALA A 70 15.45 9.15 -4.60
N THR A 71 15.06 10.07 -3.70
CA THR A 71 13.85 9.93 -2.87
C THR A 71 12.59 9.90 -3.72
N LEU A 72 12.46 10.83 -4.67
CA LEU A 72 11.26 10.96 -5.50
C LEU A 72 11.06 9.73 -6.40
N VAL A 73 12.12 9.23 -7.05
CA VAL A 73 12.06 8.03 -7.89
C VAL A 73 11.73 6.80 -7.05
N SER A 74 12.39 6.62 -5.90
CA SER A 74 12.13 5.47 -5.01
C SER A 74 10.70 5.47 -4.47
N GLN A 75 10.14 6.66 -4.22
CA GLN A 75 8.77 6.81 -3.79
C GLN A 75 7.77 6.44 -4.90
N LEU A 76 7.99 6.93 -6.13
CA LEU A 76 7.13 6.61 -7.27
C LEU A 76 7.15 5.13 -7.63
N VAL A 77 8.35 4.54 -7.72
CA VAL A 77 8.51 3.11 -8.03
C VAL A 77 7.95 2.26 -6.90
N GLY A 78 8.19 2.65 -5.64
CA GLY A 78 7.58 2.00 -4.48
C GLY A 78 6.05 2.01 -4.55
N TRP A 79 5.43 3.15 -4.86
CA TRP A 79 3.98 3.26 -5.01
C TRP A 79 3.43 2.38 -6.13
N ALA A 80 4.12 2.32 -7.27
CA ALA A 80 3.72 1.43 -8.37
C ALA A 80 3.75 -0.05 -7.95
N ILE A 81 4.82 -0.47 -7.26
CA ILE A 81 4.96 -1.84 -6.75
C ILE A 81 3.93 -2.13 -5.66
N PHE A 82 3.63 -1.18 -4.79
CA PHE A 82 2.58 -1.31 -3.78
C PHE A 82 1.22 -1.65 -4.41
N MET A 83 0.81 -0.91 -5.44
CA MET A 83 -0.48 -1.15 -6.13
C MET A 83 -0.53 -2.54 -6.77
N VAL A 84 0.58 -3.01 -7.34
CA VAL A 84 0.69 -4.36 -7.90
C VAL A 84 0.65 -5.41 -6.78
N ALA A 85 1.39 -5.19 -5.70
CA ALA A 85 1.47 -6.09 -4.54
C ALA A 85 0.10 -6.26 -3.87
N VAL A 86 -0.64 -5.18 -3.64
CA VAL A 86 -1.99 -5.24 -3.05
C VAL A 86 -2.91 -6.11 -3.91
N ASN A 87 -2.84 -5.98 -5.23
CA ASN A 87 -3.65 -6.78 -6.14
C ASN A 87 -3.25 -8.27 -6.12
N ILE A 88 -1.95 -8.57 -6.09
CA ILE A 88 -1.44 -9.95 -6.02
C ILE A 88 -1.81 -10.58 -4.67
N VAL A 89 -1.52 -9.90 -3.57
CA VAL A 89 -1.80 -10.37 -2.21
C VAL A 89 -3.30 -10.53 -1.99
N ALA A 90 -4.14 -9.62 -2.49
CA ALA A 90 -5.59 -9.75 -2.43
C ALA A 90 -6.10 -10.99 -3.19
N LYS A 91 -5.52 -11.26 -4.36
CA LYS A 91 -5.82 -12.45 -5.16
C LYS A 91 -5.35 -13.73 -4.46
N MET A 92 -4.17 -13.70 -3.84
CA MET A 92 -3.58 -14.82 -3.11
C MET A 92 -4.35 -15.15 -1.82
N LEU A 93 -4.84 -14.13 -1.11
CA LEU A 93 -5.70 -14.26 0.07
C LEU A 93 -7.13 -14.75 -0.26
N ARG A 94 -7.42 -15.10 -1.53
CA ARG A 94 -8.75 -15.50 -2.02
C ARG A 94 -9.86 -14.57 -1.52
N LEU A 95 -9.67 -13.26 -1.68
CA LEU A 95 -10.79 -12.30 -1.54
C LEU A 95 -11.90 -12.56 -2.58
N TYR A 96 -11.59 -13.31 -3.65
CA TYR A 96 -12.55 -13.84 -4.61
C TYR A 96 -12.65 -15.37 -4.49
N LYS A 97 -13.42 -15.82 -3.48
CA LYS A 97 -14.12 -17.12 -3.34
C LYS A 97 -13.37 -18.47 -3.46
N ASN A 98 -13.76 -19.38 -2.58
CA ASN A 98 -14.85 -20.32 -2.91
C ASN A 98 -16.02 -20.09 -1.94
#